data_AF-A0A8J2LV22-F1
#
_entry.id   AF-A0A8J2LV22-F1
#
_cell.length_a   1.000
_cell.length_b   1.000
_cell.length_c   1.000
_cell.angle_alpha   90.00
_cell.angle_beta   90.00
_cell.angle_gamma   90.00
#
_symmetry.space_group_name_H-M   'P 1'
#
loop_
_entity.id
_entity.type
_entity.pdbx_description
1 polymer ?
#
loop_
_entity_poly.entity_id
_entity_poly.type
_entity_poly.pdbx_seq_one_letter_code
_entity_poly.pdbx_strand_id
1 'polypeptide(L)'
;MKLTDISPFAVASMLLEIPEEEENETKLDTLLLPLNHSKILVPYIQAMAAAPFALGTLQLEKNSKVWNILEIGLGTGILNSFLHDMFSNMNITVIELEKGMYEIAKKYFGLIEDDYQRIIIEDGLKYLEKTASQLKFDVIFIDACYDRIVSEVICPVEAFALEENLEIIKEALTENGIVVLSVLTFEEFELREIQKKYMDVFGSCHLITDSSNLVNHVLACGEFRKNTAKFVRKLKEIYNKFEFYSVPHIE
;
A
#
# COMPACT_ATOMS: atom_id res chain seq x y z
N MET A 1 3.37 25.18 14.18
CA MET A 1 3.95 24.29 13.16
C MET A 1 2.85 24.06 12.14
N LYS A 2 3.03 24.42 10.86
CA LYS A 2 1.99 24.08 9.86
C LYS A 2 1.97 22.56 9.74
N LEU A 3 0.78 21.95 9.78
CA LEU A 3 0.59 20.49 9.65
C LEU A 3 1.17 19.89 8.35
N THR A 4 1.61 20.73 7.41
CA THR A 4 2.14 20.34 6.10
C THR A 4 3.66 20.31 6.01
N ASP A 5 4.40 20.81 7.02
CA ASP A 5 5.86 20.79 7.00
C ASP A 5 6.37 19.43 7.49
N ILE A 6 6.19 18.41 6.65
CA ILE A 6 6.69 17.06 6.89
C ILE A 6 8.20 17.06 6.62
N SER A 7 8.98 16.73 7.65
CA SER A 7 10.44 16.55 7.52
C SER A 7 10.75 15.48 6.47
N PRO A 8 11.83 15.61 5.66
CA PRO A 8 12.27 14.56 4.74
C PRO A 8 12.64 13.24 5.43
N PHE A 9 12.73 13.24 6.76
CA PHE A 9 13.00 12.06 7.58
C PHE A 9 11.75 11.46 8.25
N ALA A 10 10.56 11.98 7.97
CA ALA A 10 9.33 11.42 8.53
C ALA A 10 9.05 10.05 7.89
N VAL A 11 9.15 8.99 8.70
CA VAL A 11 8.90 7.60 8.27
C VAL A 11 7.39 7.32 8.15
N ALA A 12 6.57 8.04 8.92
CA ALA A 12 5.12 8.01 8.84
C ALA A 12 4.52 9.36 9.25
N SER A 13 3.38 9.72 8.67
CA SER A 13 2.63 10.94 9.01
C SER A 13 1.14 10.72 8.84
N MET A 14 0.33 11.40 9.65
CA MET A 14 -1.12 11.32 9.61
C MET A 14 -1.74 12.71 9.79
N LEU A 15 -2.84 12.98 9.08
CA LEU A 15 -3.61 14.19 9.26
C LEU A 15 -4.56 14.06 10.46
N LEU A 16 -4.73 15.18 11.15
CA LEU A 16 -5.79 15.38 12.11
C LEU A 16 -6.94 16.11 11.43
N GLU A 17 -8.17 15.71 11.72
CA GLU A 17 -9.37 16.41 11.27
C GLU A 17 -9.69 17.54 12.26
N ILE A 18 -9.87 18.75 11.73
CA ILE A 18 -10.25 19.93 12.51
C ILE A 18 -11.76 20.08 12.35
N PRO A 19 -12.57 19.96 13.41
CA PRO A 19 -14.00 20.17 13.34
C PRO A 19 -14.34 21.57 12.83
N GLU A 20 -15.40 21.71 12.02
CA GLU A 20 -15.83 23.00 11.46
C GLU A 20 -16.03 24.08 12.55
N GLU A 21 -16.51 23.66 13.73
CA GLU A 21 -16.74 24.54 14.89
C GLU A 21 -15.43 25.14 15.45
N GLU A 22 -14.30 24.47 15.25
CA GLU A 22 -13.00 24.84 15.80
C GLU A 22 -12.04 25.48 14.77
N GLU A 23 -12.45 25.61 13.50
CA GLU A 23 -11.58 26.11 12.41
C GLU A 23 -11.01 27.53 12.63
N ASN A 24 -11.75 28.37 13.36
CA ASN A 24 -11.35 29.75 13.66
C ASN A 24 -10.70 29.90 15.04
N GLU A 25 -10.49 28.80 15.76
CA GLU A 25 -9.84 28.86 17.07
C GLU A 25 -8.35 29.18 16.96
N THR A 26 -7.88 30.03 17.87
CA THR A 26 -6.46 30.43 17.92
C THR A 26 -5.61 29.44 18.72
N LYS A 27 -6.25 28.49 19.42
CA LYS A 27 -5.61 27.42 20.20
C LYS A 27 -6.46 26.17 20.11
N LEU A 28 -5.87 25.10 19.60
CA LEU A 28 -6.49 23.78 19.47
C LEU A 28 -5.72 22.80 20.33
N ASP A 29 -6.43 21.95 21.09
CA ASP A 29 -5.80 20.80 21.73
C ASP A 29 -5.73 19.65 20.73
N THR A 30 -4.58 19.51 20.07
CA THR A 30 -4.37 18.50 19.04
C THR A 30 -4.49 17.06 19.55
N LEU A 31 -4.45 16.83 20.87
CA LEU A 31 -4.67 15.50 21.44
C LEU A 31 -6.12 15.05 21.37
N LEU A 32 -7.05 15.98 21.15
CA LEU A 32 -8.49 15.71 21.08
C LEU A 32 -8.99 15.60 19.63
N LEU A 33 -8.17 16.00 18.66
CA LEU A 33 -8.56 15.97 17.25
C LEU A 33 -8.56 14.52 16.73
N PRO A 34 -9.62 14.11 16.01
CA PRO A 34 -9.67 12.79 15.40
C PRO A 34 -8.64 12.65 14.28
N LEU A 35 -8.21 11.42 14.05
CA LEU A 35 -7.32 11.07 12.95
C LEU A 35 -8.13 10.97 11.65
N ASN A 36 -7.59 11.53 10.55
CA ASN A 36 -8.24 11.50 9.24
C ASN A 36 -7.67 10.37 8.38
N HIS A 37 -8.34 9.21 8.36
CA HIS A 37 -7.96 8.05 7.54
C HIS A 37 -8.26 8.22 6.04
N SER A 38 -9.10 9.17 5.65
CA SER A 38 -9.45 9.43 4.25
C SER A 38 -8.32 10.07 3.42
N LYS A 39 -7.17 10.38 4.04
CA LYS A 39 -6.03 11.06 3.40
C LYS A 39 -4.72 10.32 3.63
N ILE A 40 -3.95 10.18 2.56
CA ILE A 40 -2.60 9.62 2.59
C ILE A 40 -1.60 10.74 2.32
N LEU A 41 -0.63 10.94 3.22
CA LEU A 41 0.42 11.95 3.08
C LEU A 41 1.73 11.40 2.51
N VAL A 42 1.86 10.09 2.37
CA VAL A 42 3.12 9.46 1.94
C VAL A 42 3.02 9.07 0.47
N PRO A 43 3.84 9.64 -0.45
CA PRO A 43 3.66 9.48 -1.90
C PRO A 43 3.65 8.05 -2.42
N TYR A 44 4.53 7.16 -1.93
CA TYR A 44 4.53 5.78 -2.40
C TYR A 44 3.26 5.04 -1.97
N ILE A 45 2.73 5.31 -0.76
CA ILE A 45 1.46 4.75 -0.30
C ILE A 45 0.29 5.26 -1.16
N GLN A 46 0.32 6.52 -1.60
CA GLN A 46 -0.65 7.05 -2.59
C GLN A 46 -0.61 6.23 -3.90
N ALA A 47 0.58 5.92 -4.40
CA ALA A 47 0.75 5.10 -5.59
C ALA A 47 0.25 3.66 -5.39
N MET A 48 0.56 3.03 -4.24
CA MET A 48 0.08 1.70 -3.90
C MET A 48 -1.45 1.67 -3.86
N ALA A 49 -2.09 2.60 -3.13
CA ALA A 49 -3.55 2.67 -3.02
C ALA A 49 -4.23 2.91 -4.38
N ALA A 50 -3.61 3.70 -5.26
CA ALA A 50 -4.20 4.08 -6.55
C ALA A 50 -4.03 3.02 -7.65
N ALA A 51 -2.94 2.24 -7.63
CA ALA A 51 -2.58 1.32 -8.71
C ALA A 51 -3.67 0.27 -9.04
N PRO A 52 -4.31 -0.39 -8.06
CA PRO A 52 -5.36 -1.38 -8.35
C PRO A 52 -6.59 -0.79 -9.05
N PHE A 53 -6.96 0.45 -8.72
CA PHE A 53 -8.06 1.15 -9.40
C PHE A 53 -7.67 1.60 -10.80
N ALA A 54 -6.42 2.02 -10.99
CA ALA A 54 -5.91 2.43 -12.30
C ALA A 54 -5.78 1.25 -13.28
N LEU A 55 -5.45 0.07 -12.78
CA LEU A 55 -5.47 -1.21 -13.52
C LEU A 55 -6.88 -1.74 -13.76
N GLY A 56 -7.86 -1.27 -12.97
CA GLY A 56 -9.25 -1.71 -13.04
C GLY A 56 -9.52 -3.03 -12.30
N THR A 57 -8.56 -3.50 -11.51
CA THR A 57 -8.74 -4.62 -10.58
C THR A 57 -9.75 -4.24 -9.51
N LEU A 58 -9.61 -3.05 -8.91
CA LEU A 58 -10.60 -2.48 -8.01
C LEU A 58 -11.48 -1.46 -8.73
N GLN A 59 -12.73 -1.32 -8.28
CA GLN A 59 -13.71 -0.40 -8.85
C GLN A 59 -14.19 0.59 -7.79
N LEU A 60 -14.31 1.87 -8.19
CA LEU A 60 -14.80 2.94 -7.31
C LEU A 60 -16.32 2.91 -7.12
N GLU A 61 -17.05 2.38 -8.10
CA GLU A 61 -18.51 2.34 -8.03
C GLU A 61 -18.94 1.24 -7.07
N LYS A 62 -19.93 1.56 -6.21
CA LYS A 62 -20.55 0.58 -5.34
C LYS A 62 -21.17 -0.53 -6.19
N ASN A 63 -20.51 -1.67 -6.21
CA ASN A 63 -21.05 -2.93 -6.71
C ASN A 63 -21.30 -3.85 -5.51
N SER A 64 -22.01 -4.95 -5.73
CA SER A 64 -22.26 -5.95 -4.68
C SER A 64 -21.03 -6.84 -4.40
N LYS A 65 -19.90 -6.62 -5.09
CA LYS A 65 -18.69 -7.42 -4.91
C LYS A 65 -17.92 -6.89 -3.70
N VAL A 66 -17.55 -7.82 -2.82
CA VAL A 66 -16.56 -7.60 -1.77
C VAL A 66 -15.19 -7.96 -2.35
N TRP A 67 -14.23 -7.04 -2.22
CA TRP A 67 -12.85 -7.23 -2.67
C TRP A 67 -12.02 -7.82 -1.53
N ASN A 68 -11.35 -8.93 -1.77
CA ASN A 68 -10.46 -9.53 -0.78
C ASN A 68 -9.06 -8.96 -0.95
N ILE A 69 -8.56 -8.29 0.08
CA ILE A 69 -7.27 -7.60 0.08
C ILE A 69 -6.39 -8.25 1.14
N LEU A 70 -5.17 -8.59 0.75
CA LEU A 70 -4.10 -8.98 1.66
C LEU A 70 -3.05 -7.88 1.68
N GLU A 71 -2.59 -7.48 2.85
CA GLU A 71 -1.46 -6.59 3.03
C GLU A 71 -0.43 -7.29 3.90
N ILE A 72 0.83 -7.29 3.46
CA ILE A 72 1.95 -7.88 4.18
C ILE A 72 2.90 -6.76 4.57
N GLY A 73 3.03 -6.54 5.89
CA GLY A 73 3.61 -5.35 6.48
C GLY A 73 2.54 -4.32 6.79
N LEU A 74 2.26 -4.07 8.07
CA LEU A 74 1.28 -3.09 8.53
C LEU A 74 1.87 -1.67 8.57
N GLY A 75 3.13 -1.55 9.00
CA GLY A 75 3.71 -0.26 9.36
C GLY A 75 2.79 0.50 10.33
N THR A 76 2.46 1.75 10.03
CA THR A 76 1.52 2.53 10.86
C THR A 76 0.05 2.34 10.49
N GLY A 77 -0.25 1.44 9.54
CA GLY A 77 -1.61 1.10 9.13
C GLY A 77 -2.29 2.13 8.23
N ILE A 78 -1.52 3.02 7.58
CA ILE A 78 -2.06 4.10 6.74
C ILE A 78 -2.78 3.54 5.50
N LEU A 79 -2.20 2.52 4.84
CA LEU A 79 -2.76 1.95 3.61
C LEU A 79 -4.10 1.24 3.89
N ASN A 80 -4.11 0.26 4.79
CA ASN A 80 -5.33 -0.47 5.14
C ASN A 80 -6.40 0.45 5.72
N SER A 81 -6.05 1.39 6.61
CA SER A 81 -7.04 2.27 7.23
C SER A 81 -7.67 3.22 6.21
N PHE A 82 -6.89 3.72 5.23
CA PHE A 82 -7.45 4.50 4.12
C PHE A 82 -8.43 3.67 3.28
N LEU A 83 -8.06 2.43 2.94
CA LEU A 83 -8.92 1.55 2.14
C LEU A 83 -10.21 1.19 2.90
N HIS A 84 -10.10 0.91 4.20
CA HIS A 84 -11.24 0.60 5.07
C HIS A 84 -12.20 1.80 5.23
N ASP A 85 -11.65 2.98 5.50
CA ASP A 85 -12.44 4.22 5.68
C ASP A 85 -13.15 4.65 4.38
N MET A 86 -12.44 4.58 3.26
CA MET A 86 -12.96 5.03 1.96
C MET A 86 -13.93 4.04 1.31
N PHE A 87 -13.86 2.73 1.63
CA PHE A 87 -14.58 1.69 0.91
C PHE A 87 -15.21 0.63 1.81
N SER A 88 -16.54 0.66 1.92
CA SER A 88 -17.34 -0.30 2.69
C SER A 88 -17.35 -1.75 2.18
N ASN A 89 -16.74 -2.04 1.02
CA ASN A 89 -16.77 -3.35 0.36
C ASN A 89 -15.39 -3.97 0.20
N MET A 90 -14.46 -3.64 1.10
CA MET A 90 -13.12 -4.22 1.16
C MET A 90 -12.98 -5.12 2.39
N ASN A 91 -12.64 -6.38 2.17
CA ASN A 91 -12.31 -7.34 3.21
C ASN A 91 -10.79 -7.44 3.30
N ILE A 92 -10.20 -6.70 4.24
CA ILE A 92 -8.77 -6.47 4.39
C ILE A 92 -8.21 -7.39 5.48
N THR A 93 -7.19 -8.16 5.11
CA THR A 93 -6.35 -8.90 6.06
C THR A 93 -4.95 -8.32 6.02
N VAL A 94 -4.47 -7.81 7.15
CA VAL A 94 -3.07 -7.37 7.26
C VAL A 94 -2.27 -8.40 8.05
N ILE A 95 -1.13 -8.80 7.52
CA ILE A 95 -0.17 -9.68 8.19
C ILE A 95 1.01 -8.83 8.65
N GLU A 96 1.28 -8.83 9.94
CA GLU A 96 2.36 -8.07 10.56
C GLU A 96 3.26 -9.00 11.35
N LEU A 97 4.58 -8.90 11.15
CA LEU A 97 5.56 -9.74 11.84
C LEU A 97 5.80 -9.25 13.28
N GLU A 98 5.83 -7.93 13.47
CA GLU A 98 6.22 -7.27 14.70
C GLU A 98 5.01 -6.76 15.48
N LYS A 99 4.72 -7.42 16.60
CA LYS A 99 3.64 -7.00 17.52
C LYS A 99 3.76 -5.54 17.97
N GLY A 100 4.99 -5.03 18.14
CA GLY A 100 5.23 -3.63 18.52
C GLY A 100 4.67 -2.64 17.49
N MET A 101 4.74 -2.99 16.20
CA MET A 101 4.21 -2.17 15.12
C MET A 101 2.67 -2.12 15.15
N TYR A 102 2.03 -3.28 15.40
CA TYR A 102 0.59 -3.34 15.67
C TYR A 102 0.16 -2.46 16.86
N GLU A 103 0.90 -2.49 17.97
CA GLU A 103 0.60 -1.66 19.14
C GLU A 103 0.74 -0.15 18.82
N ILE A 104 1.72 0.23 17.99
CA ILE A 104 1.88 1.61 17.52
C ILE A 104 0.71 2.03 16.63
N ALA A 105 0.35 1.22 15.63
CA ALA A 105 -0.75 1.50 14.73
C ALA A 105 -2.09 1.65 15.49
N LYS A 106 -2.35 0.76 16.45
CA LYS A 106 -3.55 0.82 17.30
C LYS A 106 -3.59 2.06 18.17
N LYS A 107 -2.48 2.39 18.83
CA LYS A 107 -2.45 3.44 19.85
C LYS A 107 -2.34 4.85 19.27
N TYR A 108 -1.58 5.03 18.20
CA TYR A 108 -1.20 6.35 17.69
C TYR A 108 -1.77 6.67 16.30
N PHE A 109 -2.15 5.66 15.53
CA PHE A 109 -2.70 5.82 14.17
C PHE A 109 -4.15 5.34 14.05
N GLY A 110 -4.79 5.03 15.18
CA GLY A 110 -6.23 4.80 15.23
C GLY A 110 -6.71 3.58 14.46
N LEU A 111 -5.85 2.57 14.27
CA LEU A 111 -6.21 1.34 13.55
C LEU A 111 -7.51 0.72 14.09
N ILE A 112 -8.51 0.59 13.22
CA ILE A 112 -9.81 -0.04 13.54
C ILE A 112 -9.78 -1.50 13.11
N GLU A 113 -10.35 -2.40 13.90
CA GLU A 113 -10.55 -3.81 13.50
C GLU A 113 -12.02 -4.13 13.67
N ASP A 114 -12.58 -4.81 12.67
CA ASP A 114 -13.99 -5.21 12.60
C ASP A 114 -14.13 -6.44 11.66
N ASP A 115 -15.36 -6.73 11.22
CA ASP A 115 -15.63 -7.87 10.34
C ASP A 115 -14.96 -7.75 8.95
N TYR A 116 -14.59 -6.53 8.53
CA TYR A 116 -14.00 -6.22 7.22
C TYR A 116 -12.51 -5.86 7.30
N GLN A 117 -11.94 -5.62 8.48
CA GLN A 117 -10.51 -5.38 8.67
C GLN A 117 -9.96 -6.11 9.89
N ARG A 118 -8.95 -6.95 9.68
CA ARG A 118 -8.30 -7.74 10.74
C ARG A 118 -6.79 -7.75 10.59
N ILE A 119 -6.08 -7.73 11.72
CA ILE A 119 -4.63 -7.84 11.75
C ILE A 119 -4.22 -9.17 12.36
N ILE A 120 -3.32 -9.89 11.69
CA ILE A 120 -2.78 -11.16 12.14
C ILE A 120 -1.28 -11.00 12.37
N ILE A 121 -0.85 -11.28 13.60
CA ILE A 121 0.57 -11.24 13.96
C ILE A 121 1.22 -12.58 13.58
N GLU A 122 1.77 -12.65 12.38
CA GLU A 122 2.36 -13.86 11.79
C GLU A 122 3.40 -13.48 10.73
N ASP A 123 4.22 -14.45 10.32
CA ASP A 123 5.07 -14.31 9.15
C ASP A 123 4.22 -14.36 7.87
N GLY A 124 4.41 -13.37 6.99
CA GLY A 124 3.62 -13.21 5.75
C GLY A 124 3.72 -14.40 4.80
N LEU A 125 4.91 -15.00 4.66
CA LEU A 125 5.10 -16.17 3.81
C LEU A 125 4.48 -17.41 4.42
N LYS A 126 4.62 -17.62 5.74
CA LYS A 126 3.94 -18.74 6.41
C LYS A 126 2.42 -18.64 6.30
N TYR A 127 1.88 -17.43 6.41
CA TYR A 127 0.46 -17.19 6.21
C TYR A 127 0.04 -17.56 4.78
N LEU A 128 0.80 -17.13 3.77
CA LEU A 128 0.54 -17.48 2.37
C LEU A 128 0.67 -18.99 2.10
N GLU A 129 1.73 -19.65 2.55
CA GLU A 129 1.92 -21.10 2.43
C GLU A 129 0.73 -21.90 2.97
N LYS A 130 0.16 -21.44 4.09
CA LYS A 130 -1.00 -22.07 4.73
C LYS A 130 -2.31 -21.82 3.98
N THR A 131 -2.45 -20.67 3.31
CA THR A 131 -3.76 -20.17 2.85
C THR A 131 -3.91 -20.04 1.34
N ALA A 132 -2.83 -19.97 0.56
CA ALA A 132 -2.85 -19.69 -0.89
C ALA A 132 -3.74 -20.65 -1.69
N SER A 133 -3.85 -21.91 -1.25
CA SER A 133 -4.70 -22.92 -1.90
C SER A 133 -6.20 -22.77 -1.61
N GLN A 134 -6.57 -22.03 -0.56
CA GLN A 134 -7.95 -21.93 -0.05
C GLN A 134 -8.53 -20.51 -0.17
N LEU A 135 -7.68 -19.50 0.05
CA LEU A 135 -8.03 -18.09 0.02
C LEU A 135 -7.39 -17.46 -1.21
N LYS A 136 -8.18 -16.68 -1.95
CA LYS A 136 -7.70 -15.92 -3.10
C LYS A 136 -7.95 -14.43 -2.89
N PHE A 137 -6.98 -13.62 -3.27
CA PHE A 137 -7.01 -12.18 -3.11
C PHE A 137 -7.13 -11.46 -4.46
N ASP A 138 -7.94 -10.41 -4.50
CA ASP A 138 -8.01 -9.53 -5.66
C ASP A 138 -6.77 -8.62 -5.70
N VAL A 139 -6.24 -8.24 -4.53
CA VAL A 139 -5.01 -7.46 -4.40
C VAL A 139 -4.17 -8.00 -3.25
N ILE A 140 -2.88 -8.19 -3.51
CA ILE A 140 -1.87 -8.43 -2.46
C ILE A 140 -0.93 -7.21 -2.43
N PHE A 141 -0.89 -6.50 -1.32
CA PHE A 141 0.08 -5.46 -1.04
C PHE A 141 1.28 -6.04 -0.29
N ILE A 142 2.50 -5.67 -0.71
CA ILE A 142 3.74 -6.05 -0.02
C ILE A 142 4.49 -4.77 0.34
N ASP A 143 4.54 -4.47 1.63
CA ASP A 143 5.31 -3.38 2.24
C ASP A 143 6.12 -3.92 3.43
N ALA A 144 6.75 -5.08 3.21
CA ALA A 144 7.60 -5.74 4.18
C ALA A 144 9.04 -5.28 4.02
N CYS A 145 9.49 -4.39 4.91
CA CYS A 145 10.77 -3.71 4.83
C CYS A 145 11.65 -4.01 6.05
N TYR A 146 12.96 -3.85 5.88
CA TYR A 146 13.84 -3.72 7.04
C TYR A 146 13.67 -2.36 7.73
N ASP A 147 13.72 -2.36 9.06
CA ASP A 147 13.67 -1.15 9.90
C ASP A 147 14.95 -0.30 9.86
N ARG A 148 15.98 -0.80 9.17
CA ARG A 148 17.31 -0.20 9.03
C ARG A 148 17.93 -0.58 7.70
N ILE A 149 18.93 0.21 7.28
CA ILE A 149 19.71 -0.09 6.07
C ILE A 149 20.62 -1.29 6.36
N VAL A 150 20.18 -2.48 5.95
CA VAL A 150 20.95 -3.74 6.07
C VAL A 150 21.51 -4.23 4.73
N SER A 151 20.98 -3.72 3.62
CA SER A 151 21.37 -4.11 2.26
C SER A 151 21.05 -2.98 1.27
N GLU A 152 21.41 -3.16 -0.01
CA GLU A 152 21.09 -2.23 -1.10
C GLU A 152 19.57 -2.13 -1.34
N VAL A 153 18.85 -3.23 -1.08
CA VAL A 153 17.38 -3.30 -1.08
C VAL A 153 16.86 -3.33 0.35
N ILE A 154 16.04 -2.35 0.71
CA ILE A 154 15.39 -2.26 2.03
C ILE A 154 13.97 -2.82 1.96
N CYS A 155 13.27 -2.55 0.86
CA CYS A 155 11.95 -3.09 0.59
C CYS A 155 11.90 -3.64 -0.85
N PRO A 156 11.23 -4.78 -1.08
CA PRO A 156 10.78 -5.70 -0.04
C PRO A 156 11.99 -6.44 0.58
N VAL A 157 11.80 -7.10 1.73
CA VAL A 157 12.80 -8.06 2.24
C VAL A 157 13.02 -9.17 1.22
N GLU A 158 14.23 -9.75 1.19
CA GLU A 158 14.69 -10.65 0.14
C GLU A 158 13.78 -11.87 -0.06
N ALA A 159 13.08 -12.29 0.99
CA ALA A 159 12.16 -13.41 0.93
C ALA A 159 11.03 -13.19 -0.08
N PHE A 160 10.57 -11.95 -0.29
CA PHE A 160 9.58 -11.61 -1.31
C PHE A 160 10.17 -11.40 -2.71
N ALA A 161 11.48 -11.63 -2.90
CA ALA A 161 12.14 -11.59 -4.21
C ALA A 161 12.72 -12.95 -4.64
N LEU A 162 12.40 -14.02 -3.91
CA LEU A 162 12.75 -15.40 -4.25
C LEU A 162 11.68 -16.03 -5.15
N GLU A 163 12.10 -16.71 -6.21
CA GLU A 163 11.20 -17.25 -7.25
C GLU A 163 10.15 -18.20 -6.66
N GLU A 164 10.54 -19.10 -5.76
CA GLU A 164 9.65 -20.03 -5.08
C GLU A 164 8.55 -19.33 -4.27
N ASN A 165 8.86 -18.17 -3.69
CA ASN A 165 7.91 -17.40 -2.89
C ASN A 165 7.02 -16.53 -3.78
N LEU A 166 7.52 -16.07 -4.93
CA LEU A 166 6.70 -15.38 -5.94
C LEU A 166 5.61 -16.30 -6.49
N GLU A 167 5.90 -17.59 -6.69
CA GLU A 167 4.90 -18.57 -7.12
C GLU A 167 3.80 -18.78 -6.07
N ILE A 168 4.15 -18.77 -4.77
CA ILE A 168 3.17 -18.84 -3.68
C ILE A 168 2.25 -17.59 -3.68
N ILE A 169 2.83 -16.40 -3.88
CA ILE A 169 2.07 -15.15 -3.97
C ILE A 169 1.15 -15.19 -5.19
N LYS A 170 1.64 -15.66 -6.33
CA LYS A 170 0.84 -15.83 -7.55
C LYS A 170 -0.30 -16.82 -7.34
N GLU A 171 -0.05 -17.95 -6.67
CA GLU A 171 -1.09 -18.90 -6.32
C GLU A 171 -2.18 -18.23 -5.46
N ALA A 172 -1.81 -17.37 -4.50
CA ALA A 172 -2.78 -16.68 -3.64
C ALA A 172 -3.62 -15.60 -4.36
N LEU A 173 -3.31 -15.23 -5.61
CA LEU A 173 -4.10 -14.27 -6.38
C LEU A 173 -5.32 -14.92 -7.05
N THR A 174 -6.37 -14.14 -7.21
CA THR A 174 -7.44 -14.45 -8.18
C THR A 174 -6.91 -14.35 -9.61
N GLU A 175 -7.64 -14.89 -10.60
CA GLU A 175 -7.26 -14.84 -12.03
C GLU A 175 -6.98 -13.41 -12.55
N ASN A 176 -7.71 -12.41 -12.03
CA ASN A 176 -7.53 -11.00 -12.39
C ASN A 176 -6.86 -10.19 -11.25
N GLY A 177 -6.29 -10.89 -10.28
CA GLY A 177 -5.65 -10.30 -9.13
C GLY A 177 -4.30 -9.69 -9.48
N ILE A 178 -3.87 -8.73 -8.68
CA ILE A 178 -2.55 -8.10 -8.84
C ILE A 178 -1.80 -8.10 -7.52
N VAL A 179 -0.46 -8.12 -7.63
CA VAL A 179 0.43 -7.79 -6.53
C VAL A 179 0.93 -6.35 -6.71
N VAL A 180 0.95 -5.59 -5.62
CA VAL A 180 1.47 -4.21 -5.59
C VAL A 180 2.49 -4.13 -4.46
N LEU A 181 3.72 -3.76 -4.76
CA LEU A 181 4.81 -3.73 -3.79
C LEU A 181 5.54 -2.39 -3.77
N SER A 182 6.01 -2.05 -2.58
CA SER A 182 7.00 -1.00 -2.32
C SER A 182 8.40 -1.56 -2.62
N VAL A 183 9.17 -0.85 -3.43
CA VAL A 183 10.58 -1.17 -3.74
C VAL A 183 11.42 0.01 -3.30
N LEU A 184 12.05 -0.13 -2.13
CA LEU A 184 12.93 0.87 -1.54
C LEU A 184 14.38 0.42 -1.75
N THR A 185 15.06 1.08 -2.67
CA THR A 185 16.45 0.81 -3.01
C THR A 185 17.15 2.10 -3.41
N PHE A 186 18.47 2.15 -3.21
CA PHE A 186 19.30 3.24 -3.72
C PHE A 186 19.91 2.92 -5.08
N GLU A 187 19.79 1.66 -5.54
CA GLU A 187 20.47 1.15 -6.72
C GLU A 187 19.47 0.82 -7.83
N GLU A 188 19.60 1.49 -8.98
CA GLU A 188 18.72 1.25 -10.14
C GLU A 188 18.83 -0.20 -10.64
N PHE A 189 20.02 -0.80 -10.56
CA PHE A 189 20.23 -2.19 -10.96
C PHE A 189 19.33 -3.15 -10.17
N GLU A 190 19.28 -3.00 -8.84
CA GLU A 190 18.44 -3.84 -7.98
C GLU A 190 16.94 -3.63 -8.27
N LEU A 191 16.51 -2.39 -8.52
CA LEU A 191 15.14 -2.10 -8.94
C LEU A 191 14.77 -2.86 -10.22
N ARG A 192 15.67 -2.88 -11.22
CA ARG A 192 15.43 -3.60 -12.48
C ARG A 192 15.43 -5.11 -12.31
N GLU A 193 16.28 -5.65 -11.46
CA GLU A 193 16.30 -7.10 -11.16
C GLU A 193 15.02 -7.54 -10.45
N ILE A 194 14.55 -6.79 -9.45
CA ILE A 194 13.26 -7.04 -8.80
C ILE A 194 12.12 -6.94 -9.82
N GLN A 195 12.09 -5.87 -10.61
CA GLN A 195 11.08 -5.69 -11.67
C GLN A 195 11.05 -6.89 -12.61
N LYS A 196 12.21 -7.38 -13.05
CA LYS A 196 12.32 -8.52 -13.96
C LYS A 196 11.78 -9.80 -13.32
N LYS A 197 12.18 -10.12 -12.08
CA LYS A 197 11.68 -11.31 -11.35
C LYS A 197 10.16 -11.33 -11.26
N TYR A 198 9.57 -10.19 -10.89
CA TYR A 198 8.11 -10.07 -10.85
C TYR A 198 7.48 -10.15 -12.25
N MET A 199 8.09 -9.56 -13.28
CA MET A 199 7.58 -9.71 -14.65
C MET A 199 7.63 -11.16 -15.14
N ASP A 200 8.66 -11.92 -14.78
CA ASP A 200 8.82 -13.32 -15.21
C ASP A 200 7.71 -14.21 -14.62
N VAL A 201 7.28 -13.95 -13.38
CA VAL A 201 6.22 -14.73 -12.70
C VAL A 201 4.81 -14.20 -13.01
N PHE A 202 4.60 -12.88 -12.94
CA PHE A 202 3.26 -12.26 -13.04
C PHE A 202 2.92 -11.76 -14.45
N GLY A 203 3.86 -11.80 -15.40
CA GLY A 203 3.65 -11.52 -16.82
C GLY A 203 3.68 -10.05 -17.22
N SER A 204 3.05 -9.14 -16.49
CA SER A 204 3.08 -7.70 -16.78
C SER A 204 3.18 -6.85 -15.54
N CYS A 205 4.01 -5.80 -15.61
CA CYS A 205 4.19 -4.85 -14.53
C CYS A 205 4.21 -3.39 -15.02
N HIS A 206 3.71 -2.49 -14.16
CA HIS A 206 3.92 -1.05 -14.24
C HIS A 206 4.79 -0.60 -13.07
N LEU A 207 5.88 0.10 -13.39
CA LEU A 207 6.73 0.76 -12.41
C LEU A 207 6.25 2.22 -12.27
N ILE A 208 5.96 2.60 -11.03
CA ILE A 208 5.50 3.92 -10.62
C ILE A 208 6.60 4.54 -9.77
N THR A 209 7.11 5.68 -10.20
CA THR A 209 8.14 6.46 -9.50
C THR A 209 7.57 7.81 -9.09
N ASP A 210 8.18 8.49 -8.12
CA ASP A 210 7.78 9.83 -7.71
C ASP A 210 8.95 10.81 -7.92
N SER A 211 8.67 11.99 -8.47
CA SER A 211 9.71 13.00 -8.73
C SER A 211 10.31 13.57 -7.44
N SER A 212 9.59 13.50 -6.33
CA SER A 212 10.03 13.97 -5.01
C SER A 212 10.71 12.88 -4.17
N ASN A 213 10.55 11.60 -4.54
CA ASN A 213 11.15 10.46 -3.85
C ASN A 213 11.75 9.49 -4.86
N LEU A 214 13.06 9.61 -5.06
CA LEU A 214 13.81 8.84 -6.05
C LEU A 214 14.21 7.44 -5.58
N VAL A 215 13.90 7.04 -4.35
CA VAL A 215 14.37 5.78 -3.76
C VAL A 215 13.25 4.81 -3.42
N ASN A 216 12.03 5.31 -3.18
CA ASN A 216 10.87 4.45 -2.96
C ASN A 216 9.99 4.42 -4.21
N HIS A 217 9.97 3.26 -4.87
CA HIS A 217 9.23 2.99 -6.08
C HIS A 217 8.07 2.05 -5.79
N VAL A 218 7.03 2.09 -6.62
CA VAL A 218 5.92 1.13 -6.54
C VAL A 218 5.86 0.31 -7.79
N LEU A 219 5.81 -1.02 -7.64
CA LEU A 219 5.63 -1.95 -8.74
C LEU A 219 4.24 -2.58 -8.63
N ALA A 220 3.47 -2.56 -9.71
CA ALA A 220 2.15 -3.21 -9.77
C ALA A 220 2.16 -4.26 -10.89
N CYS A 221 1.97 -5.52 -10.52
CA CYS A 221 2.15 -6.68 -11.40
C CYS A 221 0.96 -7.63 -11.40
N GLY A 222 0.70 -8.26 -12.54
CA GLY A 222 -0.34 -9.27 -12.71
C GLY A 222 -0.56 -9.62 -14.18
N GLU A 223 -1.48 -10.54 -14.44
CA GLU A 223 -1.76 -11.05 -15.78
C GLU A 223 -2.72 -10.11 -16.53
N PHE A 224 -2.17 -9.05 -17.13
CA PHE A 224 -2.95 -8.10 -17.92
C PHE A 224 -2.21 -7.64 -19.18
N ARG A 225 -2.96 -7.19 -20.19
CA ARG A 225 -2.37 -6.58 -21.38
C ARG A 225 -1.83 -5.19 -21.04
N LYS A 226 -0.51 -5.04 -20.99
CA LYS A 226 0.16 -3.76 -20.72
C LYS A 226 -0.31 -2.66 -21.69
N ASN A 227 -0.81 -1.56 -21.13
CA ASN A 227 -1.20 -0.36 -21.87
C ASN A 227 -0.87 0.88 -21.02
N THR A 228 0.38 1.34 -21.12
CA THR A 228 0.92 2.45 -20.32
C THR A 228 0.11 3.73 -20.49
N ALA A 229 -0.30 4.08 -21.71
CA ALA A 229 -1.08 5.31 -21.93
C ALA A 229 -2.44 5.27 -21.23
N LYS A 230 -3.14 4.13 -21.27
CA LYS A 230 -4.40 3.94 -20.56
C LYS A 230 -4.18 3.96 -19.04
N PHE A 231 -3.15 3.27 -18.56
CA PHE A 231 -2.81 3.22 -17.14
C PHE A 231 -2.47 4.60 -16.58
N VAL A 232 -1.58 5.36 -17.23
CA VAL A 232 -1.23 6.74 -16.83
C VAL A 232 -2.46 7.65 -16.75
N ARG A 233 -3.34 7.58 -17.76
CA ARG A 233 -4.59 8.37 -17.75
C ARG A 233 -5.46 7.98 -16.56
N LYS A 234 -5.63 6.68 -16.32
CA LYS A 234 -6.45 6.18 -15.21
C LYS A 234 -5.86 6.50 -13.86
N LEU A 235 -4.55 6.39 -13.70
CA LEU A 235 -3.85 6.75 -12.47
C LEU A 235 -4.08 8.22 -12.12
N LYS A 236 -3.96 9.13 -13.09
CA LYS A 236 -4.28 10.56 -12.89
C LYS A 236 -5.74 10.79 -12.50
N GLU A 237 -6.69 10.06 -13.11
CA GLU A 237 -8.10 10.12 -12.72
C GLU A 237 -8.31 9.68 -11.26
N ILE A 238 -7.62 8.62 -10.82
CA ILE A 238 -7.71 8.11 -9.45
C ILE A 238 -7.05 9.07 -8.45
N TYR A 239 -5.85 9.58 -8.75
CA TYR A 239 -5.17 10.57 -7.92
C TYR A 239 -6.03 11.81 -7.67
N ASN A 240 -6.65 12.34 -8.74
CA ASN A 240 -7.56 13.47 -8.59
C ASN A 240 -8.79 13.14 -7.73
N LYS A 241 -9.36 11.93 -7.87
CA LYS A 241 -10.53 11.51 -7.08
C LYS A 241 -10.21 11.27 -5.60
N PHE A 242 -9.01 10.79 -5.30
CA PHE A 242 -8.53 10.60 -3.92
C PHE A 242 -7.89 11.87 -3.35
N GLU A 243 -7.82 12.94 -4.15
CA GLU A 243 -7.16 14.20 -3.79
C GLU A 243 -5.70 14.00 -3.37
N PHE A 244 -5.02 13.06 -4.02
CA PHE A 244 -3.60 12.82 -3.83
C PHE A 244 -2.78 13.91 -4.50
N TYR A 245 -1.81 14.44 -3.76
CA TYR A 245 -1.04 15.59 -4.19
C TYR A 245 0.27 15.22 -4.91
N SER A 246 0.76 13.98 -4.74
CA SER A 246 2.03 13.59 -5.36
C SER A 246 1.88 13.43 -6.87
N VAL A 247 3.00 13.52 -7.59
CA VAL A 247 3.03 13.47 -9.06
C VAL A 247 3.75 12.20 -9.49
N PRO A 248 3.01 11.09 -9.70
CA PRO A 248 3.61 9.83 -10.10
C PRO A 248 4.07 9.89 -11.56
N HIS A 249 5.23 9.30 -11.82
CA HIS A 249 5.79 9.04 -13.14
C HIS A 249 5.73 7.54 -13.42
N ILE A 250 5.37 7.17 -14.65
CA ILE A 250 5.29 5.75 -15.06
C ILE A 250 6.40 5.46 -16.05
N GLU A 251 7.12 4.37 -15.81
CA GLU A 251 8.11 3.78 -16.71
C GLU A 251 7.56 2.59 -17.53
#